data_AF-A0A2E3S3D3-F1
#
_entry.id   AF-A0A2E3S3D3-F1
#
_cell.length_a   1.000
_cell.length_b   1.000
_cell.length_c   1.000
_cell.angle_alpha   90.00
_cell.angle_beta   90.00
_cell.angle_gamma   90.00
#
_symmetry.space_group_name_H-M   'P 1'
#
loop_
_entity.id
_entity.type
_entity.pdbx_description
1 polymer ?
#
loop_
_entity_poly.entity_id
_entity_poly.type
_entity_poly.pdbx_seq_one_letter_code
_entity_poly.pdbx_strand_id
1 'polypeptide(L)'
;MRIFQTFCAILFIFLIGGCQSSIDSPTSFPSKEAASRSKSIVPSSRFQKNRDGAPIPLTKASQEREQLAMHSPVSKNIEVPLVNSQGNFPSDFRVFEPCDDIPLESNLDDSFTGLAPGIDDNATSPGKEFFAVSREESDKKQKVEIYSPSLNKLIRQYFGGAVETQSADDLEAAEIATSAGLMSFEQLRDLYLKFSFEPAELEAPLSDALEENSPRRRALLYRAATKQEVPTAVAEVIKVAFKLARPVGLYEMTLGLYAPFIDKLDASFALRWIGYEVSQAQFYLGKPCKAKNWRRYLENITANDPDARQVMRRFWLWEVLSGVSHIGSIETGDVRKWVQTARADLLSRRKIQLTYAMLDALNVKLQAQDWGKVLDEVRSDGVTDVLKKLEKVAEEYQREETVKLAVDILGSRRLSQIPPIEVAAIITSLIKIGFADHARKFAVEVAVANQL
;
A
#
# COMPACT_ATOMS: atom_id res chain seq x y z
N MET A 1 -43.73 -20.47 30.56
CA MET A 1 -44.90 -19.81 29.92
C MET A 1 -45.42 -18.75 30.89
N ARG A 2 -45.47 -17.48 30.48
CA ARG A 2 -45.72 -16.28 31.34
C ARG A 2 -44.59 -16.06 32.38
N ILE A 3 -44.00 -14.87 32.62
CA ILE A 3 -44.43 -13.45 32.70
C ILE A 3 -44.89 -13.04 34.10
N PHE A 4 -43.99 -12.39 34.83
CA PHE A 4 -44.08 -11.45 35.98
C PHE A 4 -42.68 -10.76 36.02
N GLN A 5 -42.43 -9.44 36.07
CA GLN A 5 -43.11 -8.23 36.57
C GLN A 5 -42.88 -7.93 38.07
N THR A 6 -42.77 -6.63 38.42
CA THR A 6 -42.16 -6.01 39.64
C THR A 6 -40.62 -5.95 39.61
N PHE A 7 -39.91 -4.96 40.18
CA PHE A 7 -40.26 -3.93 41.20
C PHE A 7 -40.02 -2.46 40.76
N CYS A 8 -40.28 -1.47 41.64
CA CYS A 8 -40.29 -0.02 41.35
C CYS A 8 -39.87 0.87 42.56
N ALA A 9 -39.51 2.15 42.30
CA ALA A 9 -39.07 3.23 43.23
C ALA A 9 -37.70 2.97 43.93
N ILE A 10 -36.88 3.93 44.44
CA ILE A 10 -36.98 5.30 45.03
C ILE A 10 -35.65 6.07 44.66
N LEU A 11 -35.37 7.40 44.59
CA LEU A 11 -35.89 8.75 44.96
C LEU A 11 -35.39 9.77 43.86
N PHE A 12 -35.79 11.04 43.58
CA PHE A 12 -36.81 12.06 43.99
C PHE A 12 -36.34 13.39 44.68
N ILE A 13 -36.29 14.51 43.92
CA ILE A 13 -36.36 15.96 44.33
C ILE A 13 -35.18 16.64 45.06
N PHE A 14 -34.60 17.70 44.46
CA PHE A 14 -34.71 19.12 44.91
C PHE A 14 -34.33 20.14 43.79
N LEU A 15 -34.58 21.45 44.01
CA LEU A 15 -34.74 22.49 42.98
C LEU A 15 -34.48 23.92 43.58
N ILE A 16 -34.42 24.96 42.71
CA ILE A 16 -34.57 26.44 42.95
C ILE A 16 -33.29 27.31 43.02
N GLY A 17 -33.30 28.42 42.23
CA GLY A 17 -32.57 29.70 42.48
C GLY A 17 -31.46 30.08 41.46
N GLY A 18 -31.35 31.31 40.92
CA GLY A 18 -32.30 32.45 40.90
C GLY A 18 -31.64 33.84 40.65
N CYS A 19 -32.23 34.68 39.78
CA CYS A 19 -31.98 36.14 39.56
C CYS A 19 -30.63 36.55 38.87
N GLN A 20 -30.64 37.32 37.75
CA GLN A 20 -30.66 38.80 37.59
C GLN A 20 -29.35 39.51 38.04
N SER A 21 -28.75 40.51 37.38
CA SER A 21 -28.96 41.21 36.08
C SER A 21 -27.64 42.02 35.75
N SER A 22 -27.45 43.01 34.85
CA SER A 22 -28.27 43.89 33.97
C SER A 22 -27.37 44.60 32.90
N ILE A 23 -27.96 45.37 31.95
CA ILE A 23 -27.61 46.73 31.43
C ILE A 23 -26.10 47.06 31.16
N ASP A 24 -25.65 47.53 29.98
CA ASP A 24 -26.03 48.82 29.34
C ASP A 24 -25.71 48.98 27.81
N SER A 25 -26.12 50.10 27.21
CA SER A 25 -25.84 50.62 25.83
C SER A 25 -26.21 52.12 25.76
N PRO A 26 -25.81 52.98 24.78
CA PRO A 26 -25.31 52.75 23.40
C PRO A 26 -23.96 53.49 23.11
N THR A 27 -23.52 53.85 21.89
CA THR A 27 -23.98 55.00 21.04
C THR A 27 -23.66 54.84 19.53
N SER A 28 -23.96 55.86 18.71
CA SER A 28 -24.10 55.80 17.24
C SER A 28 -23.21 56.77 16.43
N PHE A 29 -22.79 56.38 15.21
CA PHE A 29 -22.62 57.17 13.95
C PHE A 29 -21.73 58.47 13.96
N PRO A 30 -21.11 58.91 12.83
CA PRO A 30 -21.70 58.99 11.48
C PRO A 30 -20.79 58.68 10.26
N SER A 31 -21.43 58.70 9.08
CA SER A 31 -20.82 58.54 7.75
C SER A 31 -20.19 59.82 7.19
N LYS A 32 -19.30 59.70 6.19
CA LYS A 32 -19.08 60.73 5.15
C LYS A 32 -18.55 60.16 3.83
N GLU A 33 -18.57 60.98 2.78
CA GLU A 33 -18.67 60.51 1.38
C GLU A 33 -17.45 60.80 0.48
N ALA A 34 -17.38 60.00 -0.58
CA ALA A 34 -17.09 60.37 -1.98
C ALA A 34 -15.67 60.63 -2.51
N ALA A 35 -15.60 60.36 -3.83
CA ALA A 35 -14.64 60.80 -4.85
C ALA A 35 -13.22 60.17 -4.90
N SER A 36 -12.56 60.07 -6.07
CA SER A 36 -13.06 59.82 -7.44
C SER A 36 -11.88 59.53 -8.39
N ARG A 37 -12.09 58.71 -9.44
CA ARG A 37 -11.16 58.50 -10.58
C ARG A 37 -9.83 57.80 -10.15
N SER A 38 -9.02 57.23 -11.04
CA SER A 38 -8.94 57.35 -12.51
C SER A 38 -8.91 56.00 -13.25
N LYS A 39 -9.17 56.06 -14.56
CA LYS A 39 -9.01 54.92 -15.49
C LYS A 39 -7.53 54.78 -15.87
N SER A 40 -7.08 53.55 -16.05
CA SER A 40 -6.06 53.24 -17.06
C SER A 40 -6.61 52.13 -17.97
N ILE A 41 -6.28 52.22 -19.26
CA ILE A 41 -6.69 51.32 -20.35
C ILE A 41 -5.42 51.07 -21.19
N VAL A 42 -5.41 50.01 -22.01
CA VAL A 42 -4.39 49.59 -23.01
C VAL A 42 -3.47 48.45 -22.50
N PRO A 43 -3.33 47.33 -23.24
CA PRO A 43 -4.26 46.74 -24.22
C PRO A 43 -4.54 45.23 -23.98
N SER A 44 -5.58 44.71 -24.63
CA SER A 44 -5.78 43.26 -24.75
C SER A 44 -4.79 42.66 -25.76
N SER A 45 -3.90 41.79 -25.29
CA SER A 45 -3.19 40.84 -26.17
C SER A 45 -4.04 39.58 -26.33
N ARG A 46 -4.10 39.05 -27.56
CA ARG A 46 -4.80 37.80 -27.85
C ARG A 46 -3.98 36.61 -27.34
N PHE A 47 -4.27 36.11 -26.15
CA PHE A 47 -3.94 34.72 -25.85
C PHE A 47 -4.83 33.79 -26.67
N GLN A 48 -4.21 32.96 -27.50
CA GLN A 48 -4.93 31.90 -28.22
C GLN A 48 -5.49 30.90 -27.21
N LYS A 49 -6.74 30.48 -27.41
CA LYS A 49 -7.48 29.60 -26.51
C LYS A 49 -6.98 28.17 -26.64
N ASN A 50 -5.83 27.88 -26.02
CA ASN A 50 -5.34 26.51 -25.87
C ASN A 50 -6.41 25.71 -25.12
N ARG A 51 -6.81 24.54 -25.66
CA ARG A 51 -7.94 23.77 -25.11
C ARG A 51 -7.54 22.87 -23.93
N ASP A 52 -6.26 22.78 -23.65
CA ASP A 52 -5.71 22.05 -22.52
C ASP A 52 -5.88 22.89 -21.25
N GLY A 53 -6.86 22.50 -20.42
CA GLY A 53 -7.14 23.16 -19.14
C GLY A 53 -5.87 23.33 -18.30
N ALA A 54 -5.77 24.48 -17.62
CA ALA A 54 -4.60 24.90 -16.85
C ALA A 54 -4.18 23.86 -15.80
N PRO A 55 -2.91 23.86 -15.35
CA PRO A 55 -2.52 23.07 -14.19
C PRO A 55 -3.37 23.50 -12.98
N ILE A 56 -3.97 22.52 -12.32
CA ILE A 56 -4.85 22.74 -11.16
C ILE A 56 -4.07 23.49 -10.08
N PRO A 57 -4.61 24.57 -9.51
CA PRO A 57 -3.86 25.41 -8.57
C PRO A 57 -3.38 24.59 -7.37
N LEU A 58 -2.08 24.71 -7.07
CA LEU A 58 -1.48 24.12 -5.88
C LEU A 58 -2.27 24.56 -4.63
N THR A 59 -2.57 23.63 -3.71
CA THR A 59 -3.17 24.02 -2.43
C THR A 59 -2.21 24.97 -1.69
N LYS A 60 -2.75 25.83 -0.81
CA LYS A 60 -1.92 26.72 0.02
C LYS A 60 -0.84 25.95 0.80
N ALA A 61 -1.18 24.75 1.28
CA ALA A 61 -0.23 23.88 1.98
C ALA A 61 0.86 23.32 1.06
N SER A 62 0.56 22.98 -0.20
CA SER A 62 1.58 22.62 -1.19
C SER A 62 2.50 23.80 -1.51
N GLN A 63 1.95 25.00 -1.71
CA GLN A 63 2.74 26.22 -1.97
C GLN A 63 3.70 26.54 -0.83
N GLU A 64 3.22 26.48 0.42
CA GLU A 64 4.04 26.68 1.62
C GLU A 64 5.15 25.63 1.76
N ARG A 65 4.87 24.35 1.43
CA ARG A 65 5.88 23.28 1.50
C ARG A 65 6.97 23.42 0.45
N GLU A 66 6.64 23.82 -0.79
CA GLU A 66 7.65 24.08 -1.82
C GLU A 66 8.52 25.30 -1.49
N GLN A 67 7.92 26.39 -0.99
CA GLN A 67 8.66 27.57 -0.50
C GLN A 67 9.60 27.22 0.65
N LEU A 68 9.14 26.42 1.63
CA LEU A 68 9.98 25.91 2.71
C LEU A 68 11.09 24.97 2.21
N ALA A 69 10.89 24.24 1.11
CA ALA A 69 11.92 23.41 0.51
C ALA A 69 13.00 24.24 -0.22
N MET A 70 12.62 25.33 -0.91
CA MET A 70 13.57 26.28 -1.52
C MET A 70 14.46 26.98 -0.49
N HIS A 71 14.02 27.09 0.76
CA HIS A 71 14.78 27.68 1.86
C HIS A 71 15.41 26.66 2.81
N SER A 72 15.17 25.35 2.62
CA SER A 72 15.86 24.29 3.34
C SER A 72 17.31 24.20 2.81
N PRO A 73 18.32 24.07 3.68
CA PRO A 73 19.66 23.75 3.21
C PRO A 73 19.62 22.39 2.50
N VAL A 74 19.95 22.37 1.20
CA VAL A 74 20.19 21.13 0.45
C VAL A 74 21.20 20.31 1.24
N SER A 75 20.85 19.06 1.56
CA SER A 75 21.69 18.16 2.34
C SER A 75 22.95 17.80 1.53
N LYS A 76 23.98 18.65 1.64
CA LYS A 76 25.33 18.36 1.14
C LYS A 76 25.79 17.03 1.71
N ASN A 77 26.34 16.20 0.82
CA ASN A 77 26.81 14.83 1.03
C ASN A 77 27.25 14.56 2.48
N ILE A 78 26.44 13.80 3.20
CA ILE A 78 26.83 13.26 4.50
C ILE A 78 27.64 11.99 4.21
N GLU A 79 28.96 12.14 4.21
CA GLU A 79 29.87 10.99 4.18
C GLU A 79 29.72 10.17 5.46
N VAL A 80 29.37 8.89 5.33
CA VAL A 80 29.19 7.96 6.45
C VAL A 80 30.43 7.07 6.54
N PRO A 81 31.06 6.91 7.72
CA PRO A 81 32.23 6.04 7.86
C PRO A 81 31.86 4.57 7.67
N LEU A 82 32.55 3.90 6.75
CA LEU A 82 32.38 2.47 6.46
C LEU A 82 32.81 1.61 7.66
N VAL A 83 31.90 0.77 8.15
CA VAL A 83 32.20 -0.26 9.17
C VAL A 83 32.28 -1.62 8.48
N ASN A 84 33.50 -2.13 8.31
CA ASN A 84 33.73 -3.46 7.74
C ASN A 84 33.22 -4.56 8.69
N SER A 85 32.40 -5.48 8.18
CA SER A 85 32.12 -6.76 8.83
C SER A 85 32.13 -7.89 7.80
N GLN A 86 33.20 -8.70 7.83
CA GLN A 86 33.27 -9.94 7.05
C GLN A 86 32.60 -11.08 7.81
N GLY A 87 31.77 -11.87 7.12
CA GLY A 87 31.11 -13.04 7.70
C GLY A 87 30.64 -14.01 6.62
N ASN A 88 31.39 -15.10 6.40
CA ASN A 88 31.04 -16.15 5.44
C ASN A 88 30.00 -17.11 6.02
N PHE A 89 28.82 -17.22 5.41
CA PHE A 89 27.82 -18.29 5.62
C PHE A 89 27.02 -18.54 4.32
N PRO A 90 26.28 -19.67 4.17
CA PRO A 90 26.07 -20.31 2.86
C PRO A 90 25.04 -19.65 1.93
N SER A 91 25.19 -19.94 0.63
CA SER A 91 24.67 -19.17 -0.50
C SER A 91 23.27 -19.54 -1.02
N ASP A 92 22.57 -20.50 -0.42
CA ASP A 92 21.33 -21.08 -0.99
C ASP A 92 20.03 -20.34 -0.60
N PHE A 93 20.10 -19.01 -0.51
CA PHE A 93 18.91 -18.16 -0.63
C PHE A 93 19.22 -16.98 -1.55
N ARG A 94 18.57 -16.94 -2.72
CA ARG A 94 18.43 -15.69 -3.46
C ARG A 94 17.50 -14.78 -2.65
N VAL A 95 18.11 -13.83 -1.95
CA VAL A 95 17.44 -12.60 -1.51
C VAL A 95 16.90 -11.88 -2.75
N PHE A 96 16.01 -10.91 -2.58
CA PHE A 96 15.82 -9.84 -3.57
C PHE A 96 17.20 -9.38 -4.10
N GLU A 97 17.27 -8.92 -5.36
CA GLU A 97 18.47 -8.22 -5.85
C GLU A 97 18.94 -7.26 -4.76
N PRO A 98 20.20 -7.39 -4.28
CA PRO A 98 20.65 -6.55 -3.20
C PRO A 98 20.41 -5.11 -3.62
N CYS A 99 19.83 -4.33 -2.71
CA CYS A 99 19.85 -2.89 -2.85
C CYS A 99 21.30 -2.46 -2.58
N ASP A 100 22.16 -2.71 -3.56
CA ASP A 100 23.56 -2.33 -3.53
C ASP A 100 23.60 -0.84 -3.17
N ASP A 101 24.41 -0.50 -2.18
CA ASP A 101 24.58 0.87 -1.75
C ASP A 101 25.33 1.62 -2.86
N ILE A 102 24.54 2.14 -3.82
CA ILE A 102 24.98 2.68 -5.11
C ILE A 102 26.23 3.53 -4.91
N PRO A 103 27.42 3.04 -5.34
CA PRO A 103 28.60 3.87 -5.33
C PRO A 103 28.37 5.02 -6.30
N LEU A 104 28.54 6.26 -5.82
CA LEU A 104 28.67 7.39 -6.71
C LEU A 104 29.89 7.16 -7.60
N GLU A 105 29.73 7.47 -8.89
CA GLU A 105 30.52 6.99 -10.03
C GLU A 105 32.03 6.83 -9.78
N SER A 106 32.55 5.63 -10.08
CA SER A 106 33.97 5.41 -10.35
C SER A 106 34.13 4.59 -11.64
N ASN A 107 34.71 5.21 -12.68
CA ASN A 107 35.12 4.50 -13.90
C ASN A 107 36.14 3.40 -13.57
N LEU A 108 36.13 2.30 -14.33
CA LEU A 108 37.34 1.56 -14.72
C LEU A 108 37.03 0.66 -15.93
N ASP A 109 38.07 0.33 -16.69
CA ASP A 109 37.99 -0.06 -18.11
C ASP A 109 37.64 -1.53 -18.40
N ASP A 110 37.31 -1.79 -19.67
CA ASP A 110 37.22 -3.11 -20.28
C ASP A 110 38.47 -3.97 -20.02
N SER A 111 38.28 -5.17 -19.46
CA SER A 111 38.88 -6.40 -19.99
C SER A 111 38.52 -7.65 -19.16
N PHE A 112 37.97 -8.68 -19.82
CA PHE A 112 38.54 -10.03 -19.78
C PHE A 112 37.94 -10.90 -20.89
N THR A 113 38.77 -11.69 -21.58
CA THR A 113 38.37 -12.57 -22.69
C THR A 113 38.75 -14.03 -22.43
N GLY A 114 37.88 -14.95 -22.87
CA GLY A 114 38.07 -16.40 -22.73
C GLY A 114 37.69 -16.96 -21.35
N LEU A 115 37.41 -18.26 -21.19
CA LEU A 115 37.38 -19.37 -22.16
C LEU A 115 36.19 -20.30 -21.84
N ALA A 116 35.63 -20.96 -22.85
CA ALA A 116 34.64 -22.03 -22.67
C ALA A 116 34.80 -23.13 -23.74
N PRO A 117 35.09 -24.39 -23.36
CA PRO A 117 34.84 -25.55 -24.21
C PRO A 117 33.39 -26.02 -24.05
N GLY A 118 32.72 -26.39 -25.15
CA GLY A 118 31.38 -27.00 -25.12
C GLY A 118 31.42 -28.52 -24.97
N ILE A 119 30.24 -29.13 -24.77
CA ILE A 119 29.92 -30.56 -24.91
C ILE A 119 28.49 -30.66 -25.52
N ASP A 120 28.24 -31.74 -26.26
CA ASP A 120 27.25 -31.82 -27.35
C ASP A 120 25.76 -31.91 -27.00
N ASP A 121 24.92 -31.61 -27.99
CA ASP A 121 23.52 -32.01 -28.07
C ASP A 121 23.36 -33.55 -28.22
N ASN A 122 22.40 -34.15 -27.50
CA ASN A 122 21.39 -35.10 -28.00
C ASN A 122 20.69 -35.88 -26.86
N ALA A 123 19.38 -35.71 -26.68
CA ALA A 123 18.55 -36.64 -25.90
C ALA A 123 17.06 -36.61 -26.34
N THR A 124 16.74 -37.48 -27.29
CA THR A 124 15.42 -37.84 -27.84
C THR A 124 14.27 -37.85 -26.81
N SER A 125 13.13 -37.24 -27.17
CA SER A 125 11.85 -37.39 -26.45
C SER A 125 11.07 -38.63 -26.89
N PRO A 126 10.47 -39.38 -25.93
CA PRO A 126 9.31 -40.22 -26.20
C PRO A 126 8.14 -39.96 -25.21
N GLY A 127 6.92 -40.38 -25.58
CA GLY A 127 5.83 -40.61 -24.62
C GLY A 127 4.69 -39.59 -24.57
N LYS A 128 3.88 -39.51 -25.63
CA LYS A 128 2.44 -39.20 -25.46
C LYS A 128 1.68 -40.51 -25.27
N GLU A 129 0.86 -40.61 -24.22
CA GLU A 129 -0.50 -41.18 -24.20
C GLU A 129 -1.01 -41.34 -22.75
N PHE A 130 -2.33 -41.49 -22.58
CA PHE A 130 -3.08 -41.55 -21.31
C PHE A 130 -2.91 -40.27 -20.44
N PHE A 131 -3.91 -39.41 -20.29
CA PHE A 131 -5.31 -39.72 -19.96
C PHE A 131 -6.34 -39.05 -20.88
N ALA A 132 -7.35 -39.81 -21.30
CA ALA A 132 -8.63 -39.26 -21.72
C ALA A 132 -9.62 -39.36 -20.55
N VAL A 133 -10.06 -38.22 -20.02
CA VAL A 133 -11.16 -38.13 -19.04
C VAL A 133 -12.27 -37.29 -19.67
N SER A 134 -13.50 -37.78 -19.57
CA SER A 134 -14.67 -37.20 -20.24
C SER A 134 -14.87 -35.72 -19.88
N ARG A 135 -15.10 -34.89 -20.90
CA ARG A 135 -15.25 -33.44 -20.77
C ARG A 135 -16.69 -33.02 -21.03
N GLU A 136 -17.59 -33.43 -20.15
CA GLU A 136 -18.96 -32.93 -20.10
C GLU A 136 -19.30 -32.44 -18.68
N GLU A 137 -20.30 -31.55 -18.60
CA GLU A 137 -20.91 -31.05 -17.36
C GLU A 137 -20.03 -30.22 -16.38
N SER A 138 -19.65 -29.00 -16.79
CA SER A 138 -19.30 -27.91 -15.85
C SER A 138 -19.60 -26.50 -16.36
N ASP A 139 -20.72 -26.30 -17.08
CA ASP A 139 -21.10 -24.99 -17.62
C ASP A 139 -21.72 -24.05 -16.57
N LYS A 140 -20.86 -23.58 -15.67
CA LYS A 140 -21.01 -22.38 -14.84
C LYS A 140 -19.61 -21.90 -14.45
N LYS A 141 -19.02 -21.04 -15.29
CA LYS A 141 -17.76 -20.33 -14.97
C LYS A 141 -17.98 -19.34 -13.81
N GLN A 142 -18.03 -19.85 -12.59
CA GLN A 142 -18.04 -19.02 -11.39
C GLN A 142 -16.69 -18.31 -11.29
N LYS A 143 -16.69 -17.02 -11.61
CA LYS A 143 -15.50 -16.19 -11.75
C LYS A 143 -14.92 -15.93 -10.36
N VAL A 144 -13.91 -16.70 -9.96
CA VAL A 144 -13.27 -16.53 -8.65
C VAL A 144 -12.46 -15.23 -8.67
N GLU A 145 -12.95 -14.21 -7.97
CA GLU A 145 -12.24 -12.96 -7.74
C GLU A 145 -11.18 -13.19 -6.66
N ILE A 146 -9.92 -13.03 -7.01
CA ILE A 146 -8.80 -13.35 -6.11
C ILE A 146 -8.09 -12.06 -5.73
N TYR A 147 -8.15 -11.72 -4.44
CA TYR A 147 -7.74 -10.41 -3.92
C TYR A 147 -6.23 -10.29 -3.64
N SER A 148 -5.38 -11.14 -4.27
CA SER A 148 -3.91 -11.10 -4.17
C SER A 148 -3.26 -11.04 -5.55
N PRO A 149 -2.61 -9.92 -5.92
CA PRO A 149 -1.83 -9.81 -7.16
C PRO A 149 -0.70 -10.84 -7.27
N SER A 150 0.02 -11.15 -6.18
CA SER A 150 1.12 -12.12 -6.17
C SER A 150 0.67 -13.54 -6.44
N LEU A 151 -0.44 -14.00 -5.84
CA LEU A 151 -1.04 -15.30 -6.14
C LEU A 151 -1.70 -15.32 -7.52
N ASN A 152 -2.37 -14.24 -7.96
CA ASN A 152 -2.86 -14.12 -9.33
C ASN A 152 -1.75 -14.26 -10.38
N LYS A 153 -0.54 -13.73 -10.11
CA LYS A 153 0.61 -13.92 -10.99
C LYS A 153 1.01 -15.40 -11.07
N LEU A 154 1.06 -16.12 -9.95
CA LEU A 154 1.33 -17.56 -9.93
C LEU A 154 0.25 -18.34 -10.69
N ILE A 155 -1.03 -18.03 -10.52
CA ILE A 155 -2.13 -18.69 -11.27
C ILE A 155 -1.95 -18.51 -12.78
N ARG A 156 -1.68 -17.28 -13.24
CA ARG A 156 -1.43 -17.00 -14.66
C ARG A 156 -0.20 -17.75 -15.18
N GLN A 157 0.84 -17.86 -14.37
CA GLN A 157 2.09 -18.56 -14.71
C GLN A 157 1.93 -20.09 -14.80
N TYR A 158 1.12 -20.71 -13.93
CA TYR A 158 0.98 -22.17 -13.85
C TYR A 158 -0.28 -22.74 -14.55
N PHE A 159 -1.36 -21.96 -14.65
CA PHE A 159 -2.64 -22.43 -15.18
C PHE A 159 -3.11 -21.67 -16.45
N GLY A 160 -2.26 -20.80 -17.02
CA GLY A 160 -2.44 -20.26 -18.37
C GLY A 160 -3.66 -19.36 -18.61
N GLY A 161 -4.33 -18.90 -17.56
CA GLY A 161 -5.58 -18.14 -17.63
C GLY A 161 -5.42 -16.72 -18.17
N ALA A 162 -5.53 -16.55 -19.49
CA ALA A 162 -5.82 -15.25 -20.10
C ALA A 162 -7.29 -14.87 -19.81
N VAL A 163 -7.50 -13.71 -19.17
CA VAL A 163 -8.83 -13.16 -18.96
C VAL A 163 -9.09 -12.08 -20.00
N GLU A 164 -9.89 -12.40 -21.01
CA GLU A 164 -10.48 -11.39 -21.87
C GLU A 164 -11.49 -10.57 -21.06
N THR A 165 -11.17 -9.29 -20.84
CA THR A 165 -12.12 -8.32 -20.29
C THR A 165 -12.86 -7.63 -21.43
N GLN A 166 -14.18 -7.80 -21.45
CA GLN A 166 -15.08 -7.03 -22.31
C GLN A 166 -14.97 -5.53 -21.98
N SER A 167 -15.22 -4.68 -22.96
CA SER A 167 -15.19 -3.22 -22.81
C SER A 167 -16.28 -2.76 -21.84
N ALA A 168 -15.86 -2.23 -20.69
CA ALA A 168 -16.72 -1.50 -19.78
C ALA A 168 -16.50 0.01 -20.01
N ASP A 169 -17.48 0.68 -20.63
CA ASP A 169 -17.59 2.14 -20.59
C ASP A 169 -18.04 2.63 -19.19
N ASP A 170 -18.47 1.71 -18.34
CA ASP A 170 -18.72 1.91 -16.92
C ASP A 170 -17.42 1.84 -16.10
N LEU A 171 -17.13 2.94 -15.39
CA LEU A 171 -16.00 3.05 -14.48
C LEU A 171 -16.09 2.08 -13.29
N GLU A 172 -17.28 1.75 -12.79
CA GLU A 172 -17.43 0.87 -11.63
C GLU A 172 -17.08 -0.58 -12.00
N ALA A 173 -17.65 -1.10 -13.09
CA ALA A 173 -17.28 -2.40 -13.64
C ALA A 173 -15.78 -2.50 -14.00
N ALA A 174 -15.15 -1.42 -14.48
CA ALA A 174 -13.72 -1.38 -14.76
C ALA A 174 -12.84 -1.40 -13.49
N GLU A 175 -13.23 -0.67 -12.44
CA GLU A 175 -12.56 -0.73 -11.14
C GLU A 175 -12.66 -2.13 -10.52
N ILE A 176 -13.85 -2.73 -10.50
CA ILE A 176 -14.07 -4.11 -10.02
C ILE A 176 -13.20 -5.10 -10.81
N ALA A 177 -13.20 -4.98 -12.15
CA ALA A 177 -12.37 -5.81 -13.01
C ALA A 177 -10.88 -5.65 -12.73
N THR A 178 -10.41 -4.43 -12.41
CA THR A 178 -9.00 -4.20 -12.07
C THR A 178 -8.65 -4.71 -10.68
N SER A 179 -9.51 -4.51 -9.67
CA SER A 179 -9.28 -4.99 -8.30
C SER A 179 -9.26 -6.53 -8.21
N ALA A 180 -10.07 -7.22 -9.01
CA ALA A 180 -10.06 -8.67 -9.13
C ALA A 180 -8.95 -9.23 -10.05
N GLY A 181 -8.06 -8.38 -10.58
CA GLY A 181 -6.96 -8.80 -11.45
C GLY A 181 -7.38 -9.29 -12.85
N LEU A 182 -8.52 -8.82 -13.35
CA LEU A 182 -9.13 -9.20 -14.63
C LEU A 182 -8.80 -8.18 -15.73
N MET A 183 -8.76 -6.89 -15.38
CA MET A 183 -8.30 -5.77 -16.21
C MET A 183 -6.91 -5.31 -15.74
N SER A 184 -6.06 -4.82 -16.65
CA SER A 184 -4.75 -4.26 -16.27
C SER A 184 -4.88 -2.82 -15.72
N PHE A 185 -3.94 -2.43 -14.85
CA PHE A 185 -3.86 -1.03 -14.39
C PHE A 185 -3.69 -0.03 -15.54
N GLU A 186 -3.04 -0.43 -16.64
CA GLU A 186 -2.87 0.41 -17.82
C GLU A 186 -4.20 0.69 -18.52
N GLN A 187 -5.03 -0.35 -18.73
CA GLN A 187 -6.38 -0.21 -19.28
C GLN A 187 -7.28 0.71 -18.43
N LEU A 188 -7.19 0.61 -17.09
CA LEU A 188 -7.95 1.49 -16.18
C LEU A 188 -7.49 2.96 -16.25
N ARG A 189 -6.17 3.22 -16.33
CA ARG A 189 -5.62 4.58 -16.54
C ARG A 189 -6.09 5.16 -17.87
N ASP A 190 -6.09 4.35 -18.92
CA ASP A 190 -6.54 4.72 -20.26
C ASP A 190 -8.04 5.10 -20.27
N LEU A 191 -8.86 4.32 -19.56
CA LEU A 191 -10.29 4.61 -19.38
C LEU A 191 -10.50 5.93 -18.62
N TYR A 192 -9.83 6.11 -17.48
CA TYR A 192 -9.88 7.33 -16.67
C TYR A 192 -9.41 8.58 -17.45
N LEU A 193 -8.42 8.45 -18.33
CA LEU A 193 -7.92 9.53 -19.20
C LEU A 193 -8.91 9.91 -20.31
N LYS A 194 -9.56 8.91 -20.91
CA LYS A 194 -10.58 9.09 -21.98
C LYS A 194 -11.91 9.61 -21.43
N PHE A 195 -12.20 9.38 -20.15
CA PHE A 195 -13.45 9.79 -19.52
C PHE A 195 -13.64 11.32 -19.49
N SER A 196 -14.86 11.76 -19.81
CA SER A 196 -15.20 13.18 -19.99
C SER A 196 -15.72 13.84 -18.71
N PHE A 197 -15.10 14.96 -18.36
CA PHE A 197 -15.45 15.82 -17.24
C PHE A 197 -15.89 17.19 -17.75
N GLU A 198 -16.88 17.78 -17.08
CA GLU A 198 -17.26 19.17 -17.32
C GLU A 198 -16.15 20.11 -16.84
N PRO A 199 -15.95 21.28 -17.49
CA PRO A 199 -14.87 22.20 -17.11
C PRO A 199 -14.87 22.59 -15.63
N ALA A 200 -16.06 22.71 -15.01
CA ALA A 200 -16.20 23.05 -13.61
C ALA A 200 -15.66 21.98 -12.64
N GLU A 201 -15.74 20.69 -13.00
CA GLU A 201 -15.19 19.60 -12.17
C GLU A 201 -13.66 19.62 -12.13
N LEU A 202 -13.01 20.23 -13.13
CA LEU A 202 -11.56 20.30 -13.24
C LEU A 202 -10.94 21.39 -12.34
N GLU A 203 -11.73 22.32 -11.82
CA GLU A 203 -11.24 23.44 -10.99
C GLU A 203 -10.91 23.00 -9.55
N ALA A 204 -11.69 22.06 -8.98
CA ALA A 204 -11.62 21.71 -7.56
C ALA A 204 -11.54 20.19 -7.25
N PRO A 205 -10.80 19.36 -8.03
CA PRO A 205 -10.92 17.89 -7.99
C PRO A 205 -10.55 17.23 -6.65
N LEU A 206 -9.81 17.93 -5.77
CA LEU A 206 -9.46 17.43 -4.44
C LEU A 206 -10.62 17.55 -3.43
N SER A 207 -11.45 18.60 -3.50
CA SER A 207 -12.63 18.76 -2.64
C SER A 207 -13.77 17.88 -3.11
N ASP A 208 -14.07 17.89 -4.41
CA ASP A 208 -15.15 17.12 -5.04
C ASP A 208 -15.07 15.62 -4.69
N ALA A 209 -13.86 15.04 -4.70
CA ALA A 209 -13.65 13.64 -4.35
C ALA A 209 -13.64 13.35 -2.84
N LEU A 210 -13.46 14.38 -1.99
CA LEU A 210 -13.62 14.27 -0.54
C LEU A 210 -15.09 14.38 -0.11
N GLU A 211 -15.93 15.06 -0.90
CA GLU A 211 -17.38 15.08 -0.74
C GLU A 211 -18.02 13.78 -1.25
N GLU A 212 -17.58 13.26 -2.40
CA GLU A 212 -18.19 12.10 -3.06
C GLU A 212 -17.13 11.07 -3.50
N ASN A 213 -17.13 9.88 -2.89
CA ASN A 213 -16.20 8.79 -3.23
C ASN A 213 -16.76 7.86 -4.32
N SER A 214 -17.12 8.40 -5.48
CA SER A 214 -17.60 7.62 -6.63
C SER A 214 -16.51 7.34 -7.68
N PRO A 215 -16.69 6.36 -8.59
CA PRO A 215 -15.72 6.07 -9.65
C PRO A 215 -15.39 7.29 -10.51
N ARG A 216 -16.40 8.15 -10.80
CA ARG A 216 -16.22 9.42 -11.51
C ARG A 216 -15.21 10.32 -10.79
N ARG A 217 -15.34 10.47 -9.47
CA ARG A 217 -14.42 11.31 -8.68
C ARG A 217 -13.04 10.69 -8.50
N ARG A 218 -12.90 9.36 -8.50
CA ARG A 218 -11.60 8.67 -8.54
C ARG A 218 -10.89 8.86 -9.88
N ALA A 219 -11.60 8.74 -11.00
CA ALA A 219 -11.08 9.07 -12.32
C ALA A 219 -10.68 10.55 -12.45
N LEU A 220 -11.46 11.45 -11.85
CA LEU A 220 -11.16 12.89 -11.77
C LEU A 220 -9.85 13.16 -10.99
N LEU A 221 -9.66 12.53 -9.82
CA LEU A 221 -8.40 12.60 -9.07
C LEU A 221 -7.21 12.04 -9.86
N TYR A 222 -7.40 10.95 -10.62
CA TYR A 222 -6.31 10.41 -11.42
C TYR A 222 -5.92 11.38 -12.54
N ARG A 223 -6.92 11.93 -13.26
CA ARG A 223 -6.72 12.98 -14.26
C ARG A 223 -6.07 14.23 -13.66
N ALA A 224 -6.41 14.60 -12.42
CA ALA A 224 -5.77 15.68 -11.69
C ALA A 224 -4.26 15.41 -11.45
N ALA A 225 -3.87 14.20 -11.04
CA ALA A 225 -2.45 13.84 -10.93
C ALA A 225 -1.72 13.90 -12.28
N THR A 226 -2.35 13.48 -13.39
CA THR A 226 -1.75 13.57 -14.74
C THR A 226 -1.53 15.02 -15.23
N LYS A 227 -2.21 16.00 -14.60
CA LYS A 227 -2.10 17.43 -14.88
C LYS A 227 -1.10 18.16 -13.98
N GLN A 228 -0.48 17.48 -13.01
CA GLN A 228 0.45 18.09 -12.05
C GLN A 228 1.91 17.77 -12.39
N GLU A 229 2.71 18.82 -12.52
CA GLU A 229 4.18 18.73 -12.69
C GLU A 229 4.91 18.82 -11.33
N VAL A 230 4.27 19.45 -10.33
CA VAL A 230 4.86 19.74 -9.01
C VAL A 230 4.73 18.51 -8.08
N PRO A 231 5.83 17.94 -7.57
CA PRO A 231 5.78 16.71 -6.79
C PRO A 231 4.91 16.76 -5.53
N THR A 232 4.85 17.91 -4.81
CA THR A 232 3.98 18.01 -3.63
C THR A 232 2.49 17.93 -3.97
N ALA A 233 2.05 18.46 -5.12
CA ALA A 233 0.65 18.36 -5.54
C ALA A 233 0.30 16.94 -6.01
N VAL A 234 1.21 16.27 -6.72
CA VAL A 234 1.07 14.84 -7.04
C VAL A 234 0.93 14.01 -5.75
N ALA A 235 1.74 14.31 -4.73
CA ALA A 235 1.63 13.68 -3.41
C ALA A 235 0.30 13.99 -2.70
N GLU A 236 -0.23 15.23 -2.77
CA GLU A 236 -1.53 15.55 -2.15
C GLU A 236 -2.68 14.78 -2.82
N VAL A 237 -2.68 14.67 -4.15
CA VAL A 237 -3.64 13.84 -4.88
C VAL A 237 -3.51 12.36 -4.47
N ILE A 238 -2.28 11.82 -4.35
CA ILE A 238 -2.04 10.45 -3.88
C ILE A 238 -2.60 10.26 -2.46
N LYS A 239 -2.35 11.17 -1.52
CA LYS A 239 -2.85 11.04 -0.13
C LYS A 239 -4.38 11.09 -0.06
N VAL A 240 -5.03 11.90 -0.89
CA VAL A 240 -6.51 11.93 -0.99
C VAL A 240 -7.03 10.63 -1.60
N ALA A 241 -6.49 10.16 -2.72
CA ALA A 241 -6.87 8.88 -3.33
C ALA A 241 -6.69 7.70 -2.36
N PHE A 242 -5.56 7.65 -1.65
CA PHE A 242 -5.27 6.64 -0.63
C PHE A 242 -6.26 6.68 0.55
N LYS A 243 -6.62 7.87 1.03
CA LYS A 243 -7.63 8.07 2.09
C LYS A 243 -9.01 7.55 1.66
N LEU A 244 -9.41 7.84 0.42
CA LEU A 244 -10.71 7.45 -0.15
C LEU A 244 -10.80 5.95 -0.47
N ALA A 245 -9.70 5.34 -0.91
CA ALA A 245 -9.68 3.94 -1.32
C ALA A 245 -9.72 2.94 -0.14
N ARG A 246 -9.18 3.31 1.03
CA ARG A 246 -9.14 2.45 2.23
C ARG A 246 -10.52 2.00 2.75
N PRO A 247 -11.52 2.88 3.00
CA PRO A 247 -12.81 2.46 3.57
C PRO A 247 -13.63 1.55 2.64
N VAL A 248 -13.47 1.67 1.32
CA VAL A 248 -14.18 0.82 0.34
C VAL A 248 -13.42 -0.48 -0.01
N GLY A 249 -12.13 -0.56 0.34
CA GLY A 249 -11.26 -1.70 0.02
C GLY A 249 -10.77 -1.70 -1.43
N LEU A 250 -10.46 -0.51 -1.97
CA LEU A 250 -9.83 -0.30 -3.28
C LEU A 250 -8.37 0.18 -3.15
N TYR A 251 -7.76 0.06 -1.96
CA TYR A 251 -6.44 0.66 -1.68
C TYR A 251 -5.35 -0.02 -2.52
N GLU A 252 -5.38 -1.35 -2.58
CA GLU A 252 -4.57 -2.25 -3.40
C GLU A 252 -4.65 -1.91 -4.89
N MET A 253 -5.85 -1.64 -5.39
CA MET A 253 -6.09 -1.18 -6.77
C MET A 253 -5.50 0.22 -6.99
N THR A 254 -5.69 1.11 -6.02
CA THR A 254 -5.23 2.51 -6.08
C THR A 254 -3.70 2.60 -6.06
N LEU A 255 -3.02 1.74 -5.29
CA LEU A 255 -1.56 1.60 -5.29
C LEU A 255 -1.05 1.22 -6.70
N GLY A 256 -1.67 0.23 -7.34
CA GLY A 256 -1.32 -0.18 -8.70
C GLY A 256 -1.63 0.89 -9.75
N LEU A 257 -2.78 1.55 -9.64
CA LEU A 257 -3.20 2.67 -10.50
C LEU A 257 -2.17 3.81 -10.47
N TYR A 258 -1.85 4.32 -9.27
CA TYR A 258 -0.94 5.46 -9.06
C TYR A 258 0.54 5.12 -9.11
N ALA A 259 0.92 3.86 -9.36
CA ALA A 259 2.31 3.41 -9.44
C ALA A 259 3.25 4.30 -10.28
N PRO A 260 2.87 4.85 -11.46
CA PRO A 260 3.74 5.72 -12.25
C PRO A 260 4.06 7.09 -11.61
N PHE A 261 3.25 7.51 -10.63
CA PHE A 261 3.48 8.72 -9.83
C PHE A 261 4.30 8.41 -8.57
N ILE A 262 3.93 7.33 -7.86
CA ILE A 262 4.62 6.84 -6.65
C ILE A 262 6.10 6.51 -6.95
N ASP A 263 6.41 6.11 -8.19
CA ASP A 263 7.77 5.84 -8.67
C ASP A 263 8.60 7.11 -8.94
N LYS A 264 7.98 8.28 -9.08
CA LYS A 264 8.62 9.59 -9.29
C LYS A 264 8.75 10.42 -8.00
N LEU A 265 8.29 9.90 -6.87
CA LEU A 265 8.40 10.57 -5.57
C LEU A 265 9.64 10.08 -4.83
N ASP A 266 10.71 10.87 -4.93
CA ASP A 266 11.96 10.68 -4.19
C ASP A 266 11.95 11.42 -2.85
N ALA A 267 12.73 10.90 -1.89
CA ALA A 267 12.72 11.37 -0.51
C ALA A 267 13.32 12.78 -0.37
N SER A 268 12.52 13.73 0.12
CA SER A 268 12.89 15.14 0.19
C SER A 268 12.15 15.89 1.32
N PHE A 269 12.66 17.07 1.70
CA PHE A 269 12.06 17.90 2.75
C PHE A 269 10.63 18.37 2.43
N ALA A 270 10.36 18.64 1.15
CA ALA A 270 9.04 19.01 0.63
C ALA A 270 8.01 17.89 0.81
N LEU A 271 8.44 16.63 0.71
CA LEU A 271 7.59 15.44 0.64
C LEU A 271 7.63 14.56 1.90
N ARG A 272 8.44 14.88 2.92
CA ARG A 272 8.62 14.06 4.13
C ARG A 272 7.30 13.65 4.84
N TRP A 273 6.27 14.49 4.75
CA TRP A 273 4.92 14.30 5.31
C TRP A 273 4.07 13.20 4.65
N ILE A 274 4.52 12.64 3.52
CA ILE A 274 3.91 11.46 2.86
C ILE A 274 4.89 10.26 2.80
N GLY A 275 6.07 10.38 3.40
CA GLY A 275 7.15 9.40 3.23
C GLY A 275 6.81 7.99 3.75
N TYR A 276 5.87 7.87 4.69
CA TYR A 276 5.38 6.57 5.16
C TYR A 276 4.42 5.93 4.15
N GLU A 277 3.42 6.68 3.67
CA GLU A 277 2.47 6.16 2.69
C GLU A 277 3.14 5.84 1.35
N VAL A 278 4.13 6.64 0.93
CA VAL A 278 4.94 6.37 -0.28
C VAL A 278 5.86 5.17 -0.08
N SER A 279 6.54 5.01 1.06
CA SER A 279 7.41 3.85 1.28
C SER A 279 6.61 2.54 1.40
N GLN A 280 5.47 2.54 2.11
CA GLN A 280 4.52 1.42 2.14
C GLN A 280 4.09 1.04 0.71
N ALA A 281 3.72 2.03 -0.11
CA ALA A 281 3.35 1.82 -1.49
C ALA A 281 4.49 1.24 -2.33
N GLN A 282 5.72 1.72 -2.14
CA GLN A 282 6.89 1.21 -2.86
C GLN A 282 7.26 -0.23 -2.45
N PHE A 283 7.11 -0.63 -1.19
CA PHE A 283 7.24 -2.05 -0.78
C PHE A 283 6.18 -2.92 -1.48
N TYR A 284 4.91 -2.50 -1.46
CA TYR A 284 3.81 -3.23 -2.12
C TYR A 284 4.02 -3.35 -3.64
N LEU A 285 4.50 -2.30 -4.29
CA LEU A 285 4.84 -2.28 -5.72
C LEU A 285 6.13 -3.04 -6.06
N GLY A 286 6.77 -3.72 -5.10
CA GLY A 286 7.98 -4.50 -5.32
C GLY A 286 9.23 -3.66 -5.57
N LYS A 287 9.28 -2.41 -5.08
CA LYS A 287 10.36 -1.44 -5.24
C LYS A 287 11.06 -1.12 -3.90
N PRO A 288 11.60 -2.12 -3.18
CA PRO A 288 12.09 -1.95 -1.82
C PRO A 288 13.29 -0.99 -1.71
N CYS A 289 14.13 -0.88 -2.74
CA CYS A 289 15.29 0.01 -2.68
C CYS A 289 14.89 1.49 -2.67
N LYS A 290 13.81 1.88 -3.37
CA LYS A 290 13.24 3.24 -3.24
C LYS A 290 12.64 3.45 -1.84
N ALA A 291 11.96 2.43 -1.29
CA ALA A 291 11.45 2.51 0.08
C ALA A 291 12.58 2.62 1.14
N LYS A 292 13.73 1.98 0.91
CA LYS A 292 14.97 2.16 1.71
C LYS A 292 15.50 3.60 1.66
N ASN A 293 15.47 4.27 0.51
CA ASN A 293 15.86 5.68 0.41
C ASN A 293 14.94 6.57 1.25
N TRP A 294 13.62 6.30 1.24
CA TRP A 294 12.66 6.94 2.14
C TRP A 294 12.94 6.67 3.61
N ARG A 295 13.30 5.44 4.00
CA ARG A 295 13.76 5.13 5.37
C ARG A 295 14.96 6.00 5.75
N ARG A 296 16.06 5.90 4.99
CA ARG A 296 17.34 6.58 5.24
C ARG A 296 17.16 8.09 5.39
N TYR A 297 16.31 8.70 4.56
CA TYR A 297 15.96 10.10 4.67
C TYR A 297 15.20 10.42 5.98
N LEU A 298 14.14 9.67 6.30
CA LEU A 298 13.32 9.87 7.50
C LEU A 298 14.14 9.67 8.78
N GLU A 299 15.00 8.64 8.80
CA GLU A 299 15.93 8.29 9.87
C GLU A 299 16.85 9.47 10.22
N ASN A 300 17.48 10.08 9.20
CA ASN A 300 18.36 11.24 9.36
C ASN A 300 17.67 12.49 9.95
N ILE A 301 16.35 12.67 9.75
CA ILE A 301 15.61 13.82 10.29
C ILE A 301 14.90 13.54 11.63
N THR A 302 14.88 12.29 12.12
CA THR A 302 14.17 11.90 13.35
C THR A 302 14.49 12.78 14.56
N ALA A 303 15.74 13.18 14.77
CA ALA A 303 16.14 14.00 15.91
C ALA A 303 15.32 15.30 16.03
N ASN A 304 14.97 15.90 14.90
CA ASN A 304 14.31 17.22 14.81
C ASN A 304 12.83 17.13 14.40
N ASP A 305 12.41 16.07 13.69
CA ASP A 305 11.05 15.92 13.17
C ASP A 305 10.25 14.88 14.00
N PRO A 306 9.10 15.26 14.62
CA PRO A 306 8.29 14.35 15.44
C PRO A 306 7.50 13.34 14.61
N ASP A 307 7.11 13.70 13.38
CA ASP A 307 6.34 12.82 12.49
C ASP A 307 7.26 11.73 11.94
N ALA A 308 8.48 12.08 11.54
CA ALA A 308 9.52 11.10 11.18
C ALA A 308 9.79 10.12 12.33
N ARG A 309 9.89 10.60 13.58
CA ARG A 309 9.99 9.72 14.77
C ARG A 309 8.79 8.81 14.97
N GLN A 310 7.58 9.24 14.61
CA GLN A 310 6.39 8.40 14.68
C GLN A 310 6.37 7.32 13.60
N VAL A 311 6.77 7.70 12.38
CA VAL A 311 6.87 6.81 11.22
C VAL A 311 7.92 5.72 11.42
N MET A 312 9.13 6.08 11.84
CA MET A 312 10.25 5.13 11.96
C MET A 312 9.95 3.95 12.90
N ARG A 313 9.16 4.15 13.97
CA ARG A 313 8.72 3.09 14.90
C ARG A 313 7.91 1.96 14.26
N ARG A 314 7.45 2.13 13.01
CA ARG A 314 6.69 1.13 12.24
C ARG A 314 7.43 0.63 11.00
N PHE A 315 8.57 1.23 10.65
CA PHE A 315 9.24 0.99 9.37
C PHE A 315 9.86 -0.41 9.29
N TRP A 316 10.41 -0.91 10.41
CA TRP A 316 11.06 -2.23 10.50
C TRP A 316 10.16 -3.38 9.99
N LEU A 317 8.85 -3.31 10.22
CA LEU A 317 7.91 -4.37 9.81
C LEU A 317 7.93 -4.55 8.28
N TRP A 318 7.93 -3.45 7.54
CA TRP A 318 7.84 -3.45 6.07
C TRP A 318 9.11 -4.01 5.43
N GLU A 319 10.28 -3.68 5.97
CA GLU A 319 11.57 -4.24 5.53
C GLU A 319 11.70 -5.74 5.82
N VAL A 320 11.17 -6.20 6.95
CA VAL A 320 11.27 -7.60 7.37
C VAL A 320 10.32 -8.51 6.61
N LEU A 321 9.08 -8.04 6.33
CA LEU A 321 8.13 -8.76 5.47
C LEU A 321 8.67 -8.85 4.04
N SER A 322 9.15 -7.74 3.47
CA SER A 322 9.75 -7.70 2.12
C SER A 322 11.09 -8.43 2.00
N GLY A 323 11.77 -8.73 3.11
CA GLY A 323 13.05 -9.48 3.13
C GLY A 323 14.29 -8.61 2.86
N VAL A 324 14.18 -7.32 3.15
CA VAL A 324 15.06 -6.23 2.70
C VAL A 324 16.03 -5.76 3.79
N SER A 325 15.71 -6.06 5.05
CA SER A 325 16.60 -5.90 6.21
C SER A 325 16.80 -7.24 6.90
N HIS A 326 18.03 -7.53 7.34
CA HIS A 326 18.34 -8.76 8.07
C HIS A 326 17.79 -8.69 9.49
N ILE A 327 17.35 -9.84 10.03
CA ILE A 327 16.69 -9.97 11.35
C ILE A 327 17.53 -9.36 12.49
N GLY A 328 18.86 -9.43 12.39
CA GLY A 328 19.79 -8.85 13.38
C GLY A 328 19.76 -7.32 13.50
N SER A 329 19.13 -6.61 12.56
CA SER A 329 18.93 -5.14 12.63
C SER A 329 17.63 -4.70 13.32
N ILE A 330 16.80 -5.65 13.78
CA ILE A 330 15.54 -5.35 14.46
C ILE A 330 15.78 -5.19 15.97
N GLU A 331 15.71 -3.97 16.49
CA GLU A 331 15.76 -3.77 17.95
C GLU A 331 14.53 -4.36 18.65
N THR A 332 14.76 -5.15 19.70
CA THR A 332 13.70 -5.67 20.57
C THR A 332 12.91 -4.55 21.27
N GLY A 333 13.51 -3.37 21.41
CA GLY A 333 12.86 -2.15 21.87
C GLY A 333 11.79 -1.65 20.90
N ASP A 334 12.02 -1.70 19.59
CA ASP A 334 11.06 -1.21 18.58
C ASP A 334 9.89 -2.18 18.37
N VAL A 335 10.14 -3.48 18.42
CA VAL A 335 9.07 -4.48 18.49
C VAL A 335 8.17 -4.21 19.70
N ARG A 336 8.76 -3.95 20.88
CA ARG A 336 8.00 -3.63 22.10
C ARG A 336 7.19 -2.35 21.98
N LYS A 337 7.78 -1.26 21.45
CA LYS A 337 7.09 0.02 21.18
C LYS A 337 5.96 -0.15 20.17
N TRP A 338 6.15 -0.95 19.12
CA TRP A 338 5.11 -1.26 18.12
C TRP A 338 3.97 -2.05 18.76
N VAL A 339 4.23 -3.12 19.54
CA VAL A 339 3.19 -3.88 20.25
C VAL A 339 2.41 -3.00 21.23
N GLN A 340 3.09 -2.12 21.99
CA GLN A 340 2.44 -1.17 22.89
C GLN A 340 1.54 -0.18 22.12
N THR A 341 2.02 0.34 20.98
CA THR A 341 1.23 1.23 20.10
C THR A 341 0.04 0.50 19.50
N ALA A 342 0.23 -0.75 19.05
CA ALA A 342 -0.82 -1.58 18.47
C ALA A 342 -1.90 -1.91 19.52
N ARG A 343 -1.54 -2.18 20.78
CA ARG A 343 -2.46 -2.47 21.89
C ARG A 343 -3.44 -1.34 22.24
N ALA A 344 -3.23 -0.12 21.74
CA ALA A 344 -4.17 1.00 21.89
C ALA A 344 -5.30 1.03 20.83
N ASP A 345 -5.24 0.16 19.80
CA ASP A 345 -6.24 0.04 18.73
C ASP A 345 -7.36 -0.95 19.12
N LEU A 346 -8.60 -0.71 18.69
CA LEU A 346 -9.69 -1.69 18.80
C LEU A 346 -9.41 -2.97 17.98
N LEU A 347 -8.64 -2.85 16.89
CA LEU A 347 -8.19 -3.98 16.07
C LEU A 347 -6.83 -4.57 16.53
N SER A 348 -6.31 -4.11 17.67
CA SER A 348 -5.00 -4.48 18.26
C SER A 348 -4.66 -5.96 18.17
N ARG A 349 -5.50 -6.83 18.74
CA ARG A 349 -5.21 -8.26 18.89
C ARG A 349 -5.00 -8.93 17.53
N ARG A 350 -5.89 -8.68 16.55
CA ARG A 350 -5.78 -9.20 15.18
C ARG A 350 -4.50 -8.72 14.49
N LYS A 351 -4.14 -7.45 14.63
CA LYS A 351 -2.89 -6.90 14.05
C LYS A 351 -1.64 -7.57 14.63
N ILE A 352 -1.60 -7.76 15.96
CA ILE A 352 -0.49 -8.42 16.66
C ILE A 352 -0.39 -9.90 16.27
N GLN A 353 -1.52 -10.63 16.29
CA GLN A 353 -1.61 -12.01 15.84
C GLN A 353 -1.15 -12.18 14.40
N LEU A 354 -1.62 -11.32 13.48
CA LEU A 354 -1.28 -11.39 12.06
C LEU A 354 0.21 -11.09 11.81
N THR A 355 0.77 -10.04 12.43
CA THR A 355 2.20 -9.76 12.36
C THR A 355 3.03 -10.94 12.86
N TYR A 356 2.71 -11.50 14.03
CA TYR A 356 3.49 -12.61 14.60
C TYR A 356 3.37 -13.87 13.74
N ALA A 357 2.17 -14.20 13.25
CA ALA A 357 1.93 -15.37 12.40
C ALA A 357 2.64 -15.27 11.03
N MET A 358 2.61 -14.10 10.38
CA MET A 358 3.36 -13.89 9.14
C MET A 358 4.87 -13.96 9.36
N LEU A 359 5.38 -13.43 10.48
CA LEU A 359 6.80 -13.46 10.79
C LEU A 359 7.30 -14.86 11.16
N ASP A 360 6.56 -15.63 11.98
CA ASP A 360 6.89 -17.03 12.29
C ASP A 360 6.91 -17.89 11.00
N ALA A 361 5.95 -17.70 10.10
CA ALA A 361 5.91 -18.35 8.77
C ALA A 361 7.07 -17.93 7.84
N LEU A 362 7.53 -16.67 7.92
CA LEU A 362 8.76 -16.19 7.26
C LEU A 362 10.05 -16.65 7.95
N ASN A 363 9.97 -17.51 8.97
CA ASN A 363 11.07 -17.94 9.86
C ASN A 363 11.75 -16.80 10.64
N VAL A 364 11.07 -15.67 10.80
CA VAL A 364 11.52 -14.50 11.58
C VAL A 364 11.02 -14.59 13.02
N LYS A 365 11.90 -15.02 13.93
CA LYS A 365 11.61 -15.09 15.37
C LYS A 365 12.03 -13.79 16.07
N LEU A 366 11.06 -13.02 16.56
CA LEU A 366 11.32 -11.83 17.37
C LEU A 366 11.49 -12.20 18.84
N GLN A 367 12.45 -11.58 19.53
CA GLN A 367 12.62 -11.73 20.99
C GLN A 367 11.57 -10.89 21.75
N ALA A 368 10.31 -11.29 21.67
CA ALA A 368 9.18 -10.67 22.36
C ALA A 368 8.62 -11.60 23.45
N GLN A 369 8.38 -11.07 24.65
CA GLN A 369 7.95 -11.86 25.83
C GLN A 369 6.65 -12.65 25.61
N ASP A 370 5.71 -12.08 24.84
CA ASP A 370 4.41 -12.70 24.54
C ASP A 370 4.41 -13.60 23.27
N TRP A 371 5.56 -13.82 22.61
CA TRP A 371 5.65 -14.45 21.27
C TRP A 371 4.94 -15.81 21.17
N GLY A 372 5.35 -16.78 22.01
CA GLY A 372 4.77 -18.12 22.01
C GLY A 372 3.26 -18.08 22.27
N LYS A 373 2.83 -17.37 23.33
CA LYS A 373 1.42 -17.22 23.70
C LYS A 373 0.56 -16.68 22.55
N VAL A 374 1.02 -15.65 21.84
CA VAL A 374 0.26 -15.08 20.72
C VAL A 374 0.14 -16.07 19.56
N LEU A 375 1.19 -16.86 19.27
CA LEU A 375 1.14 -17.90 18.26
C LEU A 375 0.26 -19.08 18.66
N ASP A 376 0.24 -19.45 19.95
CA ASP A 376 -0.62 -20.51 20.47
C ASP A 376 -2.09 -20.07 20.48
N GLU A 377 -2.38 -18.78 20.73
CA GLU A 377 -3.70 -18.19 20.47
C GLU A 377 -4.09 -18.32 18.98
N VAL A 378 -3.19 -17.98 18.03
CA VAL A 378 -3.46 -18.15 16.58
C VAL A 378 -3.67 -19.61 16.19
N ARG A 379 -2.91 -20.56 16.76
CA ARG A 379 -3.08 -22.00 16.52
C ARG A 379 -4.42 -22.51 17.08
N SER A 380 -4.90 -21.92 18.18
CA SER A 380 -6.19 -22.27 18.80
C SER A 380 -7.43 -21.84 18.00
N ASP A 381 -7.28 -20.91 17.03
CA ASP A 381 -8.36 -20.55 16.10
C ASP A 381 -8.74 -21.72 15.15
N GLY A 382 -7.90 -22.76 15.04
CA GLY A 382 -8.27 -24.08 14.51
C GLY A 382 -7.64 -24.47 13.16
N VAL A 383 -7.01 -25.65 13.12
CA VAL A 383 -6.43 -26.21 11.88
C VAL A 383 -7.48 -27.04 11.13
N THR A 384 -8.00 -26.51 10.02
CA THR A 384 -8.94 -27.23 9.14
C THR A 384 -8.24 -28.31 8.32
N ASP A 385 -9.00 -29.29 7.80
CA ASP A 385 -8.44 -30.35 6.95
C ASP A 385 -7.90 -29.83 5.61
N VAL A 386 -8.38 -28.66 5.14
CA VAL A 386 -7.83 -27.97 3.97
C VAL A 386 -6.42 -27.44 4.25
N LEU A 387 -6.17 -26.91 5.46
CA LEU A 387 -4.82 -26.48 5.86
C LEU A 387 -3.86 -27.69 5.97
N LYS A 388 -4.31 -28.80 6.55
CA LYS A 388 -3.53 -30.06 6.60
C LYS A 388 -3.22 -30.59 5.18
N LYS A 389 -4.17 -30.46 4.24
CA LYS A 389 -3.95 -30.82 2.83
C LYS A 389 -2.91 -29.89 2.18
N LEU A 390 -3.01 -28.58 2.37
CA LEU A 390 -2.04 -27.60 1.86
C LEU A 390 -0.63 -27.88 2.37
N GLU A 391 -0.48 -28.12 3.68
CA GLU A 391 0.79 -28.47 4.32
C GLU A 391 1.36 -29.74 3.66
N LYS A 392 0.58 -30.83 3.59
CA LYS A 392 1.00 -32.09 2.99
C LYS A 392 1.45 -31.95 1.52
N VAL A 393 0.70 -31.26 0.65
CA VAL A 393 1.12 -31.14 -0.77
C VAL A 393 2.36 -30.26 -0.95
N ALA A 394 2.60 -29.33 -0.03
CA ALA A 394 3.84 -28.55 0.02
C ALA A 394 5.02 -29.40 0.50
N GLU A 395 4.81 -30.36 1.42
CA GLU A 395 5.81 -31.37 1.78
C GLU A 395 6.13 -32.35 0.65
N GLU A 396 5.14 -32.70 -0.16
CA GLU A 396 5.30 -33.48 -1.38
C GLU A 396 5.84 -32.63 -2.56
N TYR A 397 6.20 -31.36 -2.33
CA TYR A 397 6.72 -30.38 -3.30
C TYR A 397 5.83 -30.14 -4.55
N GLN A 398 4.54 -30.45 -4.46
CA GLN A 398 3.57 -30.33 -5.55
C GLN A 398 3.19 -28.86 -5.78
N ARG A 399 4.06 -28.12 -6.49
CA ARG A 399 3.92 -26.67 -6.74
C ARG A 399 2.54 -26.23 -7.20
N GLU A 400 1.96 -26.93 -8.18
CA GLU A 400 0.66 -26.57 -8.76
C GLU A 400 -0.50 -26.77 -7.78
N GLU A 401 -0.64 -27.96 -7.18
CA GLU A 401 -1.70 -28.22 -6.19
C GLU A 401 -1.51 -27.37 -4.92
N THR A 402 -0.27 -27.02 -4.55
CA THR A 402 0.00 -26.08 -3.44
C THR A 402 -0.48 -24.67 -3.76
N VAL A 403 -0.18 -24.13 -4.95
CA VAL A 403 -0.68 -22.80 -5.39
C VAL A 403 -2.21 -22.81 -5.49
N LYS A 404 -2.78 -23.88 -6.07
CA LYS A 404 -4.23 -24.06 -6.19
C LYS A 404 -4.91 -24.12 -4.81
N LEU A 405 -4.41 -24.92 -3.87
CA LEU A 405 -4.99 -24.96 -2.51
C LEU A 405 -4.81 -23.66 -1.76
N ALA A 406 -3.70 -22.93 -1.93
CA ALA A 406 -3.55 -21.59 -1.36
C ALA A 406 -4.62 -20.63 -1.89
N VAL A 407 -4.98 -20.75 -3.17
CA VAL A 407 -6.06 -19.99 -3.83
C VAL A 407 -7.45 -20.44 -3.39
N ASP A 408 -7.70 -21.74 -3.27
CA ASP A 408 -8.95 -22.30 -2.74
C ASP A 408 -9.16 -21.85 -1.27
N ILE A 409 -8.08 -21.70 -0.50
CA ILE A 409 -8.09 -21.12 0.85
C ILE A 409 -8.42 -19.62 0.80
N LEU A 410 -7.81 -18.80 -0.08
CA LEU A 410 -8.25 -17.41 -0.22
C LEU A 410 -9.77 -17.34 -0.53
N GLY A 411 -10.19 -18.12 -1.52
CA GLY A 411 -11.49 -17.98 -2.17
C GLY A 411 -11.69 -16.55 -2.66
N SER A 412 -12.94 -16.06 -2.55
CA SER A 412 -13.30 -14.66 -2.83
C SER A 412 -13.20 -13.73 -1.60
N ARG A 413 -12.40 -14.08 -0.59
CA ARG A 413 -12.23 -13.24 0.62
C ARG A 413 -11.21 -12.13 0.36
N ARG A 414 -11.47 -10.93 0.89
CA ARG A 414 -10.49 -9.83 0.91
C ARG A 414 -9.37 -10.18 1.89
N LEU A 415 -8.12 -9.78 1.59
CA LEU A 415 -6.95 -10.08 2.45
C LEU A 415 -7.08 -9.54 3.90
N SER A 416 -7.90 -8.51 4.11
CA SER A 416 -8.26 -7.99 5.43
C SER A 416 -9.16 -8.92 6.27
N GLN A 417 -9.79 -9.92 5.66
CA GLN A 417 -10.74 -10.85 6.29
C GLN A 417 -10.12 -12.21 6.65
N ILE A 418 -8.96 -12.55 6.09
CA ILE A 418 -8.37 -13.89 6.20
C ILE A 418 -7.82 -14.14 7.62
N PRO A 419 -8.11 -15.28 8.27
CA PRO A 419 -7.54 -15.64 9.57
C PRO A 419 -6.00 -15.69 9.58
N PRO A 420 -5.32 -15.26 10.66
CA PRO A 420 -3.86 -15.28 10.75
C PRO A 420 -3.23 -16.67 10.52
N ILE A 421 -3.92 -17.74 10.95
CA ILE A 421 -3.48 -19.12 10.76
C ILE A 421 -3.46 -19.55 9.28
N GLU A 422 -4.45 -19.12 8.49
CA GLU A 422 -4.52 -19.41 7.06
C GLU A 422 -3.44 -18.63 6.29
N VAL A 423 -3.23 -17.35 6.64
CA VAL A 423 -2.15 -16.52 6.07
C VAL A 423 -0.78 -17.15 6.33
N ALA A 424 -0.52 -17.60 7.56
CA ALA A 424 0.73 -18.27 7.92
C ALA A 424 0.92 -19.59 7.16
N ALA A 425 -0.13 -20.41 7.04
CA ALA A 425 -0.07 -21.66 6.28
C ALA A 425 0.27 -21.40 4.79
N ILE A 426 -0.36 -20.41 4.16
CA ILE A 426 -0.05 -20.02 2.76
C ILE A 426 1.41 -19.57 2.62
N ILE A 427 1.90 -18.71 3.52
CA ILE A 427 3.29 -18.21 3.49
C ILE A 427 4.28 -19.38 3.63
N THR A 428 4.11 -20.24 4.64
CA THR A 428 4.98 -21.40 4.89
C THR A 428 4.99 -22.36 3.70
N SER A 429 3.83 -22.69 3.15
CA SER A 429 3.72 -23.61 2.00
C SER A 429 4.33 -23.03 0.72
N LEU A 430 4.16 -21.74 0.44
CA LEU A 430 4.84 -21.06 -0.67
C LEU A 430 6.37 -21.06 -0.52
N ILE A 431 6.88 -20.87 0.70
CA ILE A 431 8.33 -20.96 0.98
C ILE A 431 8.84 -22.39 0.74
N LYS A 432 8.14 -23.39 1.28
CA LYS A 432 8.50 -24.83 1.18
C LYS A 432 8.70 -25.29 -0.27
N ILE A 433 7.85 -24.86 -1.20
CA ILE A 433 7.94 -25.23 -2.63
C ILE A 433 8.93 -24.38 -3.45
N GLY A 434 9.60 -23.40 -2.83
CA GLY A 434 10.60 -22.53 -3.43
C GLY A 434 10.09 -21.18 -3.95
N PHE A 435 8.89 -20.74 -3.56
CA PHE A 435 8.30 -19.44 -3.96
C PHE A 435 8.39 -18.37 -2.87
N ALA A 436 9.54 -18.30 -2.16
CA ALA A 436 9.76 -17.36 -1.06
C ALA A 436 9.47 -15.89 -1.44
N ASP A 437 9.82 -15.45 -2.65
CA ASP A 437 9.51 -14.10 -3.15
C ASP A 437 8.01 -13.81 -3.23
N HIS A 438 7.20 -14.80 -3.62
CA HIS A 438 5.75 -14.67 -3.69
C HIS A 438 5.14 -14.72 -2.29
N ALA A 439 5.69 -15.54 -1.39
CA ALA A 439 5.30 -15.55 0.03
C ALA A 439 5.55 -14.18 0.71
N ARG A 440 6.69 -13.54 0.43
CA ARG A 440 7.01 -12.18 0.91
C ARG A 440 6.10 -11.11 0.32
N LYS A 441 5.84 -11.16 -0.99
CA LYS A 441 4.91 -10.24 -1.66
C LYS A 441 3.49 -10.39 -1.12
N PHE A 442 3.00 -11.61 -0.94
CA PHE A 442 1.72 -11.91 -0.29
C PHE A 442 1.66 -11.37 1.17
N ALA A 443 2.74 -11.54 1.96
CA ALA A 443 2.80 -10.98 3.31
C ALA A 443 2.73 -9.45 3.34
N VAL A 444 3.35 -8.77 2.36
CA VAL A 444 3.25 -7.30 2.19
C VAL A 444 1.84 -6.88 1.70
N GLU A 445 1.22 -7.62 0.79
CA GLU A 445 -0.18 -7.41 0.36
C GLU A 445 -1.15 -7.53 1.55
N VAL A 446 -1.00 -8.57 2.37
CA VAL A 446 -1.80 -8.79 3.59
C VAL A 446 -1.55 -7.70 4.64
N ALA A 447 -0.31 -7.26 4.83
CA ALA A 447 0.02 -6.15 5.73
C ALA A 447 -0.60 -4.81 5.27
N VAL A 448 -0.62 -4.56 3.95
CA VAL A 448 -1.30 -3.42 3.34
C VAL A 448 -2.80 -3.47 3.62
N ALA A 449 -3.46 -4.60 3.35
CA ALA A 449 -4.89 -4.78 3.55
C ALA A 449 -5.34 -4.62 5.01
N ASN A 450 -4.49 -5.03 5.97
CA ASN A 450 -4.78 -4.99 7.41
C ASN A 450 -4.25 -3.72 8.12
N GLN A 451 -3.55 -2.82 7.40
CA GLN A 451 -3.09 -1.51 7.89
C GLN A 451 -2.25 -1.60 9.18
N LEU A 452 -1.11 -2.31 9.09
CA LEU A 452 -0.16 -2.59 10.18
C LEU A 452 0.83 -1.44 10.50
#